data_AF-A0A350EZA4-F1
#
_entry.id   AF-A0A350EZA4-F1
#
_cell.length_a   1.000
_cell.length_b   1.000
_cell.length_c   1.000
_cell.angle_alpha   90.00
_cell.angle_beta   90.00
_cell.angle_gamma   90.00
#
_symmetry.space_group_name_H-M   'P 1'
#
loop_
_entity.id
_entity.type
_entity.pdbx_description
1 polymer ?
#
loop_
_entity_poly.entity_id
_entity_poly.type
_entity_poly.pdbx_seq_one_letter_code
_entity_poly.pdbx_strand_id
1 'polypeptide(L)' 'MTPEARLKELNLELPPAPKPGGVYQPVVIVGQLAYVSGHGPLRLDGSLITGRVGAELDREAGKL' A
#
# COMPACT_ATOMS: atom_id res chain seq x y z
N MET A 1 -16.72 -12.78 -10.75
CA MET A 1 -15.68 -12.75 -9.70
C MET A 1 -15.37 -11.30 -9.41
N THR A 2 -15.42 -10.85 -8.16
CA THR A 2 -15.13 -9.45 -7.79
C THR A 2 -13.68 -9.30 -7.31
N PRO A 3 -13.09 -8.09 -7.33
CA PRO A 3 -11.78 -7.84 -6.73
C PRO A 3 -11.70 -8.30 -5.26
N GLU A 4 -12.75 -8.08 -4.47
CA GLU A 4 -12.83 -8.50 -3.06
C GLU A 4 -12.80 -10.01 -2.91
N ALA A 5 -13.49 -10.74 -3.80
CA ALA A 5 -13.44 -12.21 -3.81
C ALA A 5 -12.02 -12.71 -4.09
N ARG A 6 -11.30 -12.07 -5.02
CA ARG A 6 -9.91 -12.43 -5.33
C ARG A 6 -8.94 -12.14 -4.19
N LEU A 7 -9.10 -11.01 -3.50
CA LEU A 7 -8.30 -10.68 -2.32
C LEU A 7 -8.47 -11.76 -1.23
N LYS A 8 -9.71 -12.19 -0.99
CA LYS A 8 -10.02 -13.25 -0.02
C LYS A 8 -9.38 -14.59 -0.40
N GLU A 9 -9.42 -14.99 -1.67
CA GLU A 9 -8.75 -16.23 -2.14
C GLU A 9 -7.23 -16.20 -1.94
N LEU A 10 -6.62 -15.02 -2.06
CA LEU A 10 -5.19 -14.82 -1.86
C LEU A 10 -4.80 -14.67 -0.39
N ASN A 11 -5.78 -14.71 0.53
CA ASN A 11 -5.60 -14.40 1.96
C ASN A 11 -4.95 -13.02 2.18
N LEU A 12 -5.34 -12.03 1.37
CA LEU A 12 -4.88 -10.66 1.48
C LEU A 12 -5.94 -9.79 2.16
N GLU A 13 -5.51 -9.01 3.13
CA GLU A 13 -6.32 -7.98 3.78
C GLU A 13 -5.85 -6.59 3.32
N LEU A 14 -6.79 -5.71 3.03
CA LEU A 14 -6.46 -4.32 2.73
C LEU A 14 -6.32 -3.54 4.05
N PRO A 15 -5.21 -2.80 4.25
CA PRO A 15 -5.10 -1.93 5.40
C PRO A 15 -6.14 -0.80 5.30
N PRO A 16 -6.47 -0.15 6.44
CA PRO A 16 -7.22 1.10 6.39
C PRO A 16 -6.49 2.14 5.54
N ALA A 17 -7.24 3.00 4.86
CA ALA A 17 -6.65 4.06 4.05
C ALA A 17 -5.70 4.93 4.91
N PRO A 18 -4.45 5.18 4.46
CA PRO A 18 -3.48 5.92 5.26
C PRO A 18 -3.92 7.38 5.41
N LYS A 19 -3.59 7.97 6.56
CA LYS A 19 -3.74 9.41 6.76
C LYS A 19 -2.74 10.17 5.86
N PRO A 20 -3.10 11.34 5.31
CA PRO A 20 -2.15 12.18 4.59
C PRO A 20 -0.93 12.51 5.46
N GLY A 21 0.27 12.27 4.94
CA GLY A 21 1.53 12.61 5.60
C GLY A 21 1.96 14.08 5.45
N GLY A 22 1.13 14.90 4.79
CA GLY A 22 1.39 16.30 4.46
C GLY A 22 0.18 16.97 3.82
N VAL A 23 0.38 18.15 3.22
CA VAL A 23 -0.70 18.93 2.60
C VAL A 23 -0.95 18.44 1.16
N TYR A 24 -1.60 17.29 1.01
CA TYR A 24 -2.02 16.71 -0.27
C TYR A 24 -3.27 15.82 -0.13
N GLN A 25 -3.90 15.50 -1.26
CA GLN A 25 -5.06 14.60 -1.33
C GLN A 25 -4.61 13.15 -1.59
N PRO A 26 -5.12 12.13 -0.87
CA PRO A 26 -4.79 10.73 -1.12
C PRO A 26 -5.14 10.27 -2.55
N VAL A 27 -6.24 10.80 -3.09
CA VAL A 27 -6.71 10.57 -4.47
C VAL A 27 -7.25 11.88 -5.04
N VAL A 28 -6.96 12.13 -6.32
CA VAL A 28 -7.62 13.17 -7.12
C VAL A 28 -8.26 12.54 -8.35
N ILE A 29 -9.50 12.92 -8.67
CA ILE A 29 -10.22 12.45 -9.85
C ILE A 29 -10.23 13.55 -10.91
N VAL A 30 -9.80 13.24 -12.13
CA VAL A 30 -9.84 14.14 -13.27
C VAL A 30 -10.50 13.42 -14.44
N GLY A 31 -11.75 13.80 -14.74
CA GLY A 31 -12.58 13.10 -15.72
C GLY A 31 -12.83 11.65 -15.29
N GLN A 32 -12.31 10.70 -16.07
CA GLN A 32 -12.44 9.26 -15.82
C GLN A 32 -11.18 8.64 -15.19
N LEU A 33 -10.21 9.45 -14.77
CA LEU A 33 -8.95 8.99 -14.20
C LEU A 33 -8.88 9.29 -12.70
N ALA A 34 -8.51 8.28 -11.90
CA ALA A 34 -8.20 8.43 -10.48
C ALA A 34 -6.68 8.38 -10.28
N TYR A 35 -6.10 9.49 -9.82
CA TYR A 35 -4.68 9.62 -9.50
C TYR A 35 -4.48 9.36 -8.02
N VAL A 36 -3.89 8.21 -7.68
CA VAL A 36 -3.51 7.86 -6.31
C VAL A 36 -2.16 8.47 -5.95
N SER A 37 -2.03 8.99 -4.73
CA SER A 37 -0.75 9.41 -4.17
C SER A 37 0.18 8.21 -3.91
N GLY A 38 1.43 8.48 -3.51
CA GLY A 38 2.38 7.42 -3.16
C GLY A 38 1.88 6.55 -2.01
N HIS A 39 1.94 5.23 -2.17
CA HIS A 39 1.63 4.25 -1.14
C HIS A 39 2.93 3.58 -0.68
N GLY A 40 3.24 3.73 0.61
CA GLY A 40 4.37 3.04 1.22
C GLY A 40 4.06 1.58 1.54
N PRO A 41 5.08 0.78 1.90
CA PRO A 41 4.90 -0.62 2.30
C PRO A 41 4.36 -0.72 3.73
N LEU A 42 3.09 -0.32 3.91
CA LEU A 42 2.39 -0.30 5.20
C LEU A 42 1.92 -1.71 5.56
N ARG A 43 2.34 -2.20 6.72
CA ARG A 43 1.82 -3.43 7.32
C ARG A 43 0.45 -3.19 7.93
N LEU A 44 -0.29 -4.28 8.18
CA LEU A 44 -1.63 -4.22 8.79
C LEU A 44 -1.62 -3.58 10.20
N ASP A 45 -0.49 -3.66 10.91
CA ASP A 45 -0.29 -3.01 12.22
C ASP A 45 0.03 -1.50 12.13
N GLY A 46 0.12 -0.94 10.92
CA GLY A 46 0.45 0.45 10.67
C GLY A 46 1.96 0.76 10.65
N SER A 47 2.83 -0.23 10.85
CA SER A 47 4.27 -0.06 10.70
C SER A 47 4.69 -0.06 9.22
N LEU A 48 5.85 0.53 8.92
CA LEU A 48 6.42 0.50 7.58
C LEU A 48 7.53 -0.55 7.49
N ILE A 49 7.65 -1.21 6.34
CA ILE A 49 8.92 -1.84 5.94
C ILE A 49 9.91 -0.72 5.67
N THR A 50 11.07 -0.72 6.35
CA THR A 50 12.09 0.34 6.23
C THR A 50 13.48 -0.27 6.07
N GLY A 51 14.36 0.44 5.36
CA GLY A 51 15.71 -0.03 4.98
C GLY A 51 15.85 -0.19 3.46
N ARG A 52 17.09 -0.33 2.97
CA ARG A 52 17.38 -0.57 1.55
C ARG A 52 17.62 -2.07 1.33
N VAL A 53 16.88 -2.60 0.36
CA VAL A 53 17.02 -4.00 -0.09
C VAL A 53 18.41 -4.20 -0.71
N GLY A 54 19.08 -5.28 -0.33
CA GLY A 54 20.46 -5.59 -0.72
C GLY A 54 21.54 -5.02 0.21
N ALA A 55 21.15 -4.29 1.26
CA ALA A 55 22.08 -3.80 2.28
C ALA A 55 21.55 -4.06 3.70
N GLU A 56 20.43 -3.44 4.06
CA GLU A 56 19.81 -3.61 5.38
C GLU A 56 18.68 -4.66 5.37
N LEU A 57 18.07 -4.91 4.21
CA LEU A 57 17.06 -5.94 4.00
C LEU A 57 17.51 -6.93 2.93
N ASP A 58 17.18 -8.20 3.09
CA ASP A 58 17.19 -9.13 1.96
C ASP A 58 15.93 -8.96 1.10
N ARG A 59 15.85 -9.72 0.00
CA ARG A 59 14.75 -9.62 -0.95
C ARG A 59 13.41 -10.08 -0.37
N GLU A 60 13.42 -11.04 0.55
CA GLU A 60 12.17 -11.55 1.13
C GLU A 60 11.67 -10.62 2.24
N ALA A 61 12.55 -10.05 3.05
CA ALA A 61 12.23 -9.02 4.04
C ALA A 61 11.71 -7.71 3.43
N GLY A 62 12.02 -7.45 2.15
CA GLY A 62 11.50 -6.31 1.39
C GLY A 62 10.09 -6.50 0.81
N LYS A 63 9.45 -7.67 1.00
CA LYS A 63 8.10 -7.96 0.51
C LYS A 63 7.05 -7.80 1.61
N LEU A 64 5.82 -7.53 1.18
CA LEU A 64 4.59 -7.49 2.00
C LEU A 64 4.04 -8.91 2.21
#